data_AF-A0A0G1QIQ6-F1
#
_entry.id   AF-A0A0G1QIQ6-F1
#
_cell.length_a   1.000
_cell.length_b   1.000
_cell.length_c   1.000
_cell.angle_alpha   90.00
_cell.angle_beta   90.00
_cell.angle_gamma   90.00
#
_symmetry.space_group_name_H-M   'P 1'
#
loop_
_entity.id
_entity.type
_entity.pdbx_description
1 polymer ?
#
loop_
_entity_poly.entity_id
_entity_poly.type
_entity_poly.pdbx_seq_one_letter_code
_entity_poly.pdbx_strand_id
1 'polypeptide(L)'
;MNSDLAYVDGIIEEEIKDFADKFFKDYCVGKAIKKGNILNKKNNIFIAALGDDIAVYSALMRSLDSSLGNRLEKIAKLIAEKNYIVKNGVEGYIPAESINEIATLLEKYHNHSKKPEANDLELVYKAGSGGKSAISHEVSDYYLTLRSDPHQKFLIELKIGGDLDNKKAESEKRALLQQYVVLRNSKEITEGDVVKIFFCTAYNKYGEEARWTQERVRQFFSDNEIKVGRDFWNFFCNSQQGYEAVKSSYLKHAHYLKDTLKKIVEYFSQSPSS
;
A
#
# COMPACT_ATOMS: atom_id res chain seq x y z
N MET A 1 -18.12 -15.06 13.98
CA MET A 1 -17.70 -14.03 13.01
C MET A 1 -18.95 -13.33 12.52
N ASN A 2 -18.93 -12.00 12.44
CA ASN A 2 -20.01 -11.24 11.82
C ASN A 2 -20.17 -11.73 10.37
N SER A 3 -21.39 -12.06 9.92
CA SER A 3 -21.61 -12.72 8.61
C SER A 3 -21.06 -11.90 7.45
N ASP A 4 -21.02 -10.58 7.61
CA ASP A 4 -20.69 -9.63 6.56
C ASP A 4 -19.20 -9.60 6.20
N LEU A 5 -18.34 -10.19 7.03
CA LEU A 5 -16.89 -10.30 6.78
C LEU A 5 -16.45 -11.74 6.48
N ALA A 6 -17.38 -12.68 6.26
CA ALA A 6 -17.04 -14.08 5.97
C ALA A 6 -16.16 -14.23 4.71
N TYR A 7 -16.29 -13.33 3.74
CA TYR A 7 -15.49 -13.33 2.52
C TYR A 7 -14.00 -13.06 2.78
N VAL A 8 -13.64 -12.40 3.88
CA VAL A 8 -12.25 -12.06 4.23
C VAL A 8 -11.43 -13.33 4.45
N ASP A 9 -12.01 -14.34 5.11
CA ASP A 9 -11.30 -15.59 5.40
C ASP A 9 -10.94 -16.35 4.12
N GLY A 10 -11.89 -16.44 3.19
CA GLY A 10 -11.68 -17.10 1.90
C GLY A 10 -10.60 -16.41 1.06
N ILE A 11 -10.62 -15.08 0.97
CA ILE A 11 -9.60 -14.31 0.23
C ILE A 11 -8.21 -14.55 0.84
N ILE A 12 -8.08 -14.45 2.15
CA ILE A 12 -6.78 -14.61 2.82
C ILE A 12 -6.27 -16.04 2.68
N GLU A 13 -7.12 -17.04 2.88
CA GLU A 13 -6.72 -18.45 2.72
C GLU A 13 -6.16 -18.72 1.31
N GLU A 14 -6.91 -18.32 0.28
CA GLU A 14 -6.52 -18.53 -1.12
C GLU A 14 -5.21 -17.80 -1.46
N GLU A 15 -5.10 -16.53 -1.07
CA GLU A 15 -3.94 -15.70 -1.41
C GLU A 15 -2.67 -16.12 -0.66
N ILE A 16 -2.79 -16.58 0.59
CA ILE A 16 -1.64 -17.09 1.36
C ILE A 16 -1.19 -18.47 0.85
N LYS A 17 -2.12 -19.35 0.47
CA LYS A 17 -1.79 -20.63 -0.19
C LYS A 17 -1.08 -20.41 -1.53
N ASP A 18 -1.68 -19.61 -2.41
CA ASP A 18 -1.09 -19.28 -3.72
C ASP A 18 0.29 -18.62 -3.56
N PHE A 19 0.45 -17.72 -2.59
CA PHE A 19 1.73 -17.12 -2.28
C PHE A 19 2.76 -18.17 -1.84
N ALA A 20 2.43 -19.02 -0.87
CA ALA A 20 3.31 -20.06 -0.37
C ALA A 20 3.76 -21.01 -1.50
N ASP A 21 2.83 -21.45 -2.35
CA ASP A 21 3.13 -22.36 -3.47
C ASP A 21 4.04 -21.70 -4.51
N LYS A 22 3.76 -20.45 -4.89
CA LYS A 22 4.60 -19.70 -5.84
C LYS A 22 5.98 -19.43 -5.25
N PHE A 23 6.05 -19.03 -3.99
CA PHE A 23 7.31 -18.74 -3.32
C PHE A 23 8.19 -20.00 -3.25
N PHE A 24 7.62 -21.17 -2.94
CA PHE A 24 8.36 -22.44 -3.00
C PHE A 24 8.89 -22.75 -4.42
N LYS A 25 8.03 -22.62 -5.43
CA LYS A 25 8.40 -22.88 -6.84
C LYS A 25 9.54 -22.00 -7.31
N ASP A 26 9.53 -20.71 -6.94
CA ASP A 26 10.57 -19.74 -7.30
C ASP A 26 11.97 -20.13 -6.82
N TYR A 27 12.06 -20.91 -5.74
CA TYR A 27 13.33 -21.28 -5.09
C TYR A 27 13.74 -22.74 -5.32
N CYS A 28 12.80 -23.68 -5.34
CA CYS A 28 13.11 -25.11 -5.23
C CYS A 28 12.75 -25.95 -6.46
N VAL A 29 11.91 -25.46 -7.39
CA VAL A 29 11.35 -26.31 -8.47
C VAL A 29 11.89 -25.92 -9.85
N GLY A 30 12.31 -26.91 -10.64
CA GLY A 30 12.68 -26.74 -12.05
C GLY A 30 13.82 -25.72 -12.27
N LYS A 31 13.64 -24.81 -13.25
CA LYS A 31 14.53 -23.64 -13.46
C LYS A 31 14.19 -22.52 -12.47
N ALA A 32 14.22 -22.82 -11.17
CA ALA A 32 13.87 -21.92 -10.08
C ALA A 32 14.55 -20.54 -10.24
N ILE A 33 13.75 -19.53 -10.56
CA ILE A 33 14.22 -18.21 -11.01
C ILE A 33 14.99 -17.47 -9.90
N LYS A 34 14.63 -17.72 -8.64
CA LYS A 34 15.26 -17.08 -7.46
C LYS A 34 16.32 -17.94 -6.79
N LYS A 35 16.56 -19.18 -7.24
CA LYS A 35 17.64 -20.05 -6.72
C LYS A 35 19.00 -19.35 -6.78
N GLY A 36 19.26 -18.65 -7.88
CA GLY A 36 20.49 -17.88 -8.08
C GLY A 36 20.71 -16.79 -7.02
N ASN A 37 19.65 -16.22 -6.43
CA ASN A 37 19.79 -15.18 -5.41
C ASN A 37 20.46 -15.71 -4.14
N ILE A 38 20.15 -16.95 -3.73
CA ILE A 38 20.80 -17.61 -2.59
C ILE A 38 22.24 -17.97 -2.96
N LEU A 39 22.45 -18.57 -4.13
CA LEU A 39 23.79 -18.98 -4.58
C LEU A 39 24.73 -17.77 -4.70
N ASN A 40 24.25 -16.65 -5.21
CA ASN A 40 25.03 -15.41 -5.32
C ASN A 40 25.42 -14.83 -3.97
N LYS A 41 24.64 -15.07 -2.89
CA LYS A 41 25.03 -14.66 -1.53
C LYS A 41 26.21 -15.43 -1.00
N LYS A 42 26.38 -16.70 -1.41
CA LYS A 42 27.56 -17.50 -1.06
C LYS A 42 28.85 -16.98 -1.70
N ASN A 43 28.75 -16.18 -2.79
CA ASN A 43 29.91 -15.53 -3.40
C ASN A 43 30.32 -14.22 -2.69
N ASN A 44 29.50 -13.69 -1.78
CA ASN A 44 29.87 -12.52 -0.99
C ASN A 44 30.76 -12.99 0.17
N ILE A 45 32.04 -12.65 0.11
CA ILE A 45 33.06 -13.10 1.09
C ILE A 45 32.69 -12.79 2.55
N PHE A 46 31.95 -11.71 2.81
CA PHE A 46 31.54 -11.32 4.16
C PHE A 46 30.34 -12.14 4.64
N ILE A 47 29.38 -12.43 3.76
CA ILE A 47 28.21 -13.24 4.10
C ILE A 47 28.57 -14.72 4.16
N ALA A 48 29.42 -15.19 3.25
CA ALA A 48 29.90 -16.57 3.21
C ALA A 48 30.64 -16.95 4.50
N ALA A 49 31.43 -16.03 5.06
CA ALA A 49 32.12 -16.23 6.33
C ALA A 49 31.17 -16.43 7.53
N LEU A 50 29.89 -16.05 7.42
CA LEU A 50 28.87 -16.23 8.46
C LEU A 50 28.17 -17.59 8.38
N GLY A 51 28.44 -18.39 7.34
CA GLY A 51 27.86 -19.71 7.13
C GLY A 51 26.67 -19.72 6.17
N ASP A 52 26.35 -20.92 5.67
CA ASP A 52 25.33 -21.14 4.63
C ASP A 52 23.93 -20.76 5.08
N ASP A 53 23.57 -21.02 6.34
CA ASP A 53 22.27 -20.64 6.90
C ASP A 53 22.05 -19.12 6.82
N ILE A 54 23.08 -18.33 7.15
CA ILE A 54 23.00 -16.86 7.09
C ILE A 54 22.87 -16.38 5.65
N ALA A 55 23.55 -17.01 4.69
CA ALA A 55 23.41 -16.70 3.27
C ALA A 55 21.97 -16.94 2.78
N VAL A 56 21.36 -18.06 3.19
CA VAL A 56 19.97 -18.41 2.87
C VAL A 56 19.01 -17.41 3.49
N TYR A 57 19.08 -17.16 4.80
CA TYR A 57 18.20 -16.22 5.48
C TYR A 57 18.29 -14.80 4.92
N SER A 58 19.50 -14.32 4.59
CA SER A 58 19.69 -12.97 4.02
C SER A 58 18.99 -12.80 2.67
N ALA A 59 19.09 -13.80 1.79
CA ALA A 59 18.40 -13.78 0.51
C ALA A 59 16.87 -13.91 0.65
N LEU A 60 16.42 -14.80 1.54
CA LEU A 60 14.99 -15.06 1.76
C LEU A 60 14.29 -13.86 2.39
N MET A 61 14.86 -13.23 3.43
CA MET A 61 14.22 -12.10 4.12
C MET A 61 13.89 -10.96 3.15
N ARG A 62 14.87 -10.53 2.35
CA ARG A 62 14.66 -9.45 1.38
C ARG A 62 13.59 -9.79 0.33
N SER A 63 13.59 -11.04 -0.16
CA SER A 63 12.57 -11.46 -1.13
C SER A 63 11.20 -11.61 -0.47
N LEU A 64 11.15 -12.08 0.78
CA LEU A 64 9.92 -12.25 1.54
C LEU A 64 9.28 -10.88 1.78
N ASP A 65 10.02 -9.91 2.32
CA ASP A 65 9.49 -8.57 2.60
C ASP A 65 8.86 -7.92 1.37
N SER A 66 9.54 -7.98 0.22
CA SER A 66 9.03 -7.41 -1.03
C SER A 66 7.82 -8.18 -1.57
N SER A 67 7.90 -9.51 -1.66
CA SER A 67 6.85 -10.30 -2.31
C SER A 67 5.61 -10.50 -1.43
N LEU A 68 5.77 -10.55 -0.11
CA LEU A 68 4.67 -10.55 0.84
C LEU A 68 3.98 -9.18 0.84
N GLY A 69 4.73 -8.08 0.74
CA GLY A 69 4.15 -6.74 0.59
C GLY A 69 3.20 -6.65 -0.61
N ASN A 70 3.65 -7.11 -1.78
CA ASN A 70 2.80 -7.17 -2.98
C ASN A 70 1.58 -8.08 -2.80
N ARG A 71 1.71 -9.17 -2.02
CA ARG A 71 0.58 -10.06 -1.74
C ARG A 71 -0.45 -9.40 -0.82
N LEU A 72 0.00 -8.70 0.21
CA LEU A 72 -0.87 -7.96 1.13
C LEU A 72 -1.62 -6.84 0.40
N GLU A 73 -0.97 -6.16 -0.55
CA GLU A 73 -1.64 -5.22 -1.44
C GLU A 73 -2.73 -5.89 -2.29
N LYS A 74 -2.44 -7.04 -2.90
CA LYS A 74 -3.45 -7.80 -3.64
C LYS A 74 -4.63 -8.21 -2.76
N ILE A 75 -4.38 -8.67 -1.54
CA ILE A 75 -5.41 -9.00 -0.55
C ILE A 75 -6.28 -7.76 -0.26
N ALA A 76 -5.65 -6.62 0.02
CA ALA A 76 -6.37 -5.37 0.27
C ALA A 76 -7.27 -4.99 -0.92
N LYS A 77 -6.75 -5.09 -2.16
CA LYS A 77 -7.54 -4.85 -3.37
C LYS A 77 -8.76 -5.78 -3.48
N LEU A 78 -8.58 -7.09 -3.31
CA LEU A 78 -9.67 -8.07 -3.39
C LEU A 78 -10.74 -7.81 -2.32
N ILE A 79 -10.33 -7.38 -1.12
CA ILE A 79 -11.24 -6.96 -0.05
C ILE A 79 -11.96 -5.66 -0.44
N ALA A 80 -11.25 -4.66 -0.97
CA ALA A 80 -11.86 -3.41 -1.42
C ALA A 80 -12.91 -3.64 -2.51
N GLU A 81 -12.70 -4.54 -3.46
CA GLU A 81 -13.65 -4.82 -4.55
C GLU A 81 -15.04 -5.27 -4.05
N LYS A 82 -15.13 -5.80 -2.82
CA LYS A 82 -16.40 -6.15 -2.17
C LYS A 82 -17.19 -4.94 -1.68
N ASN A 83 -16.51 -3.89 -1.24
CA ASN A 83 -17.12 -2.71 -0.59
C ASN A 83 -17.07 -1.45 -1.47
N TYR A 84 -16.18 -1.42 -2.45
CA TYR A 84 -15.85 -0.28 -3.29
C TYR A 84 -15.88 -0.67 -4.77
N ILE A 85 -16.17 0.30 -5.62
CA ILE A 85 -15.78 0.29 -7.02
C ILE A 85 -14.31 0.75 -7.05
N VAL A 86 -13.43 -0.08 -7.59
CA VAL A 86 -11.98 0.13 -7.58
C VAL A 86 -11.49 0.50 -8.99
N LYS A 87 -10.78 1.62 -9.10
CA LYS A 87 -10.11 2.08 -10.33
C LYS A 87 -8.66 2.42 -10.02
N ASN A 88 -7.80 2.45 -11.05
CA ASN A 88 -6.40 2.84 -10.95
C ASN A 88 -6.20 4.08 -11.82
N GLY A 89 -6.27 5.26 -11.19
CA GLY A 89 -6.14 6.56 -11.86
C GLY A 89 -7.44 7.34 -12.01
N VAL A 90 -7.27 8.59 -12.40
CA VAL A 90 -8.34 9.57 -12.61
C VAL A 90 -8.09 10.36 -13.89
N GLU A 91 -9.18 10.78 -14.52
CA GLU A 91 -9.13 11.53 -15.77
C GLU A 91 -9.91 12.84 -15.61
N GLY A 92 -9.33 13.94 -16.09
CA GLY A 92 -9.91 15.26 -15.95
C GLY A 92 -8.96 16.33 -16.45
N TYR A 93 -8.90 17.47 -15.78
CA TYR A 93 -7.91 18.50 -16.08
C TYR A 93 -7.42 19.19 -14.81
N ILE A 94 -6.20 19.72 -14.89
CA ILE A 94 -5.58 20.48 -13.80
C ILE A 94 -5.25 21.91 -14.28
N PRO A 95 -5.88 22.96 -13.73
CA PRO A 95 -5.51 24.34 -14.03
C PRO A 95 -4.09 24.67 -13.57
N ALA A 96 -3.41 25.55 -14.30
CA ALA A 96 -2.10 26.06 -13.89
C ALA A 96 -2.14 26.76 -12.52
N GLU A 97 -3.25 27.44 -12.21
CA GLU A 97 -3.48 28.04 -10.88
C GLU A 97 -3.48 26.99 -9.78
N SER A 98 -4.17 25.85 -9.97
CA SER A 98 -4.14 24.75 -9.01
C SER A 98 -2.74 24.17 -8.83
N ILE A 99 -1.93 24.08 -9.88
CA ILE A 99 -0.53 23.63 -9.76
C ILE A 99 0.27 24.58 -8.86
N ASN A 100 0.09 25.88 -9.03
CA ASN A 100 0.75 26.89 -8.19
C ASN A 100 0.28 26.82 -6.74
N GLU A 101 -1.03 26.70 -6.50
CA GLU A 101 -1.60 26.57 -5.15
C GLU A 101 -1.09 25.30 -4.44
N ILE A 102 -0.98 24.18 -5.15
CA ILE A 102 -0.38 22.95 -4.63
C ILE A 102 1.08 23.21 -4.24
N ALA A 103 1.87 23.88 -5.08
CA ALA A 103 3.27 24.18 -4.77
C ALA A 103 3.41 25.07 -3.54
N THR A 104 2.61 26.14 -3.45
CA THR A 104 2.59 27.04 -2.28
C THR A 104 2.14 26.32 -1.01
N LEU A 105 1.13 25.44 -1.09
CA LEU A 105 0.66 24.68 0.06
C LEU A 105 1.74 23.71 0.56
N LEU A 106 2.39 22.98 -0.33
CA LEU A 106 3.47 22.06 0.02
C LEU A 106 4.68 22.77 0.60
N GLU A 107 5.02 23.97 0.10
CA GLU A 107 6.06 24.81 0.69
C GLU A 107 5.72 25.21 2.13
N LYS A 108 4.46 25.57 2.40
CA LYS A 108 3.99 25.90 3.77
C LYS A 108 4.07 24.71 4.73
N TYR A 109 3.81 23.49 4.25
CA TYR A 109 4.04 22.26 5.03
C TYR A 109 5.54 22.01 5.23
N HIS A 110 6.34 22.22 4.18
CA HIS A 110 7.77 21.98 4.20
C HIS A 110 8.50 22.88 5.21
N ASN A 111 8.14 24.16 5.27
CA ASN A 111 8.73 25.13 6.20
C ASN A 111 8.02 25.19 7.56
N HIS A 112 7.04 24.31 7.81
CA HIS A 112 6.23 24.25 9.04
C HIS A 112 5.43 25.51 9.37
N SER A 113 5.24 26.43 8.42
CA SER A 113 4.36 27.59 8.60
C SER A 113 2.88 27.23 8.63
N LYS A 114 2.52 26.04 8.15
CA LYS A 114 1.17 25.46 8.27
C LYS A 114 1.27 23.96 8.55
N LYS A 115 0.35 23.45 9.37
CA LYS A 115 0.13 22.00 9.54
C LYS A 115 -0.91 21.51 8.54
N PRO A 116 -0.77 20.30 7.99
CA PRO A 116 -1.72 19.74 7.05
C PRO A 116 -3.07 19.49 7.73
N GLU A 117 -4.14 19.88 7.04
CA GLU A 117 -5.53 19.69 7.46
C GLU A 117 -6.36 19.16 6.27
N ALA A 118 -7.39 18.34 6.55
CA ALA A 118 -8.22 17.74 5.49
C ALA A 118 -8.92 18.80 4.61
N ASN A 119 -9.26 19.96 5.17
CA ASN A 119 -9.91 21.05 4.42
C ASN A 119 -8.96 21.80 3.48
N ASP A 120 -7.65 21.54 3.55
CA ASP A 120 -6.67 22.18 2.66
C ASP A 120 -6.85 21.75 1.19
N LEU A 121 -7.59 20.65 0.96
CA LEU A 121 -8.03 20.23 -0.38
C LEU A 121 -8.82 21.32 -1.11
N GLU A 122 -9.65 22.08 -0.40
CA GLU A 122 -10.44 23.16 -1.02
C GLU A 122 -9.57 24.36 -1.45
N LEU A 123 -8.40 24.54 -0.83
CA LEU A 123 -7.49 25.63 -1.17
C LEU A 123 -6.86 25.44 -2.55
N VAL A 124 -6.62 24.19 -2.95
CA VAL A 124 -5.96 23.85 -4.22
C VAL A 124 -6.94 23.67 -5.37
N TYR A 125 -8.24 23.54 -5.07
CA TYR A 125 -9.27 23.39 -6.08
C TYR A 125 -9.57 24.72 -6.78
N LYS A 126 -9.43 24.74 -8.11
CA LYS A 126 -9.92 25.81 -8.98
C LYS A 126 -10.76 25.18 -10.09
N ALA A 127 -11.95 25.72 -10.29
CA ALA A 127 -12.76 25.36 -11.45
C ALA A 127 -12.10 25.91 -12.71
N GLY A 128 -12.11 25.13 -13.78
CA GLY A 128 -11.56 25.53 -15.07
C GLY A 128 -12.32 26.70 -15.66
N SER A 129 -11.61 27.79 -15.91
CA SER A 129 -12.12 29.01 -16.52
C SER A 129 -12.15 28.89 -18.05
N GLY A 130 -12.96 27.99 -18.63
CA GLY A 130 -13.37 27.94 -20.05
C GLY A 130 -12.29 27.96 -21.16
N GLY A 131 -11.01 28.12 -20.83
CA GLY A 131 -9.87 28.12 -21.73
C GLY A 131 -9.38 26.70 -21.96
N LYS A 132 -8.57 26.50 -23.01
CA LYS A 132 -7.99 25.21 -23.41
C LYS A 132 -7.25 24.56 -22.24
N SER A 133 -7.96 23.75 -21.45
CA SER A 133 -7.35 22.89 -20.44
C SER A 133 -6.89 21.62 -21.14
N ALA A 134 -5.60 21.29 -20.95
CA ALA A 134 -5.11 19.98 -21.38
C ALA A 134 -5.77 18.91 -20.50
N ILE A 135 -6.29 17.86 -21.13
CA ILE A 135 -6.75 16.66 -20.41
C ILE A 135 -5.52 16.08 -19.69
N SER A 136 -5.62 15.91 -18.37
CA SER A 136 -4.62 15.21 -17.58
C SER A 136 -5.14 13.83 -17.19
N HIS A 137 -4.27 12.85 -17.31
CA HIS A 137 -4.48 11.51 -16.77
C HIS A 137 -3.45 11.35 -15.65
N GLU A 138 -3.93 11.25 -14.42
CA GLU A 138 -3.06 11.03 -13.26
C GLU A 138 -3.20 9.57 -12.81
N VAL A 139 -2.05 8.92 -12.64
CA VAL A 139 -2.01 7.57 -12.08
C VAL A 139 -2.19 7.67 -10.57
N SER A 140 -3.17 6.94 -10.06
CA SER A 140 -3.44 6.74 -8.64
C SER A 140 -3.28 5.25 -8.34
N ASP A 141 -2.74 4.90 -7.17
CA ASP A 141 -2.69 3.49 -6.76
C ASP A 141 -4.13 2.94 -6.70
N TYR A 142 -5.02 3.65 -6.01
CA TYR A 142 -6.45 3.37 -6.00
C TYR A 142 -7.31 4.62 -5.97
N TYR A 143 -8.30 4.66 -6.85
CA TYR A 143 -9.49 5.49 -6.75
C TYR A 143 -10.67 4.60 -6.37
N LEU A 144 -11.20 4.80 -5.17
CA LEU A 144 -12.28 4.02 -4.58
C LEU A 144 -13.58 4.84 -4.53
N THR A 145 -14.68 4.28 -5.00
CA THR A 145 -16.04 4.80 -4.75
C THR A 145 -16.79 3.82 -3.88
N LEU A 146 -17.33 4.27 -2.75
CA LEU A 146 -18.04 3.39 -1.83
C LEU A 146 -19.33 2.87 -2.47
N ARG A 147 -19.58 1.56 -2.42
CA ARG A 147 -20.77 0.95 -3.03
C ARG A 147 -22.06 1.31 -2.30
N SER A 148 -22.01 1.42 -0.97
CA SER A 148 -23.16 1.76 -0.14
C SER A 148 -23.53 3.25 -0.20
N ASP A 149 -22.58 4.11 -0.58
CA ASP A 149 -22.79 5.55 -0.78
C ASP A 149 -21.86 6.06 -1.90
N PRO A 150 -22.34 6.11 -3.16
CA PRO A 150 -21.53 6.52 -4.31
C PRO A 150 -21.00 7.95 -4.26
N HIS A 151 -21.50 8.78 -3.34
CA HIS A 151 -20.99 10.13 -3.10
C HIS A 151 -19.69 10.15 -2.30
N GLN A 152 -19.33 9.06 -1.62
CA GLN A 152 -18.05 8.93 -0.92
C GLN A 152 -16.97 8.37 -1.85
N LYS A 153 -15.97 9.20 -2.13
CA LYS A 153 -14.89 8.92 -3.06
C LYS A 153 -13.53 9.10 -2.37
N PHE A 154 -12.58 8.23 -2.67
CA PHE A 154 -11.28 8.19 -1.99
C PHE A 154 -10.15 7.99 -2.98
N LEU A 155 -9.13 8.84 -2.92
CA LEU A 155 -7.85 8.68 -3.60
C LEU A 155 -6.83 8.14 -2.61
N ILE A 156 -6.17 7.05 -2.95
CA ILE A 156 -5.31 6.32 -2.05
C ILE A 156 -3.89 6.30 -2.59
N GLU A 157 -2.95 6.65 -1.72
CA GLU A 157 -1.54 6.31 -1.86
C GLU A 157 -1.23 5.12 -0.95
N LEU A 158 -0.66 4.04 -1.47
CA LEU A 158 -0.46 2.80 -0.74
C LEU A 158 1.02 2.43 -0.57
N LYS A 159 1.44 2.21 0.68
CA LYS A 159 2.81 1.77 1.01
C LYS A 159 2.79 0.56 1.96
N ILE A 160 2.80 -0.65 1.40
CA ILE A 160 2.72 -1.91 2.18
C ILE A 160 4.07 -2.64 2.31
N GLY A 161 5.08 -2.33 1.47
CA GLY A 161 6.39 -2.99 1.48
C GLY A 161 7.58 -2.05 1.69
N GLY A 162 8.64 -2.55 2.34
CA GLY A 162 9.89 -1.81 2.59
C GLY A 162 9.80 -0.77 3.72
N ASP A 163 10.94 -0.15 4.08
CA ASP A 163 10.90 1.02 4.96
C ASP A 163 10.17 2.14 4.20
N LEU A 164 9.16 2.71 4.83
CA LEU A 164 8.41 3.85 4.32
C LEU A 164 9.43 4.98 4.05
N ASP A 165 9.77 5.20 2.78
CA ASP A 165 10.80 6.15 2.39
C ASP A 165 10.34 7.56 2.79
N ASN A 166 10.84 8.01 3.95
CA ASN A 166 10.54 9.32 4.50
C ASN A 166 10.81 10.44 3.48
N LYS A 167 11.75 10.26 2.53
CA LYS A 167 12.07 11.33 1.57
C LYS A 167 10.98 11.57 0.53
N LYS A 168 10.00 10.67 0.38
CA LYS A 168 8.96 10.74 -0.64
C LYS A 168 7.61 11.30 -0.17
N ALA A 169 7.42 11.55 1.13
CA ALA A 169 6.12 12.00 1.65
C ALA A 169 5.57 13.25 0.95
N GLU A 170 6.44 14.22 0.62
CA GLU A 170 6.03 15.42 -0.13
C GLU A 170 5.58 15.09 -1.57
N SER A 171 6.32 14.23 -2.27
CA SER A 171 5.97 13.85 -3.65
C SER A 171 4.67 13.06 -3.68
N GLU A 172 4.43 12.18 -2.72
CA GLU A 172 3.17 11.44 -2.63
C GLU A 172 2.00 12.37 -2.30
N LYS A 173 2.18 13.33 -1.38
CA LYS A 173 1.16 14.33 -1.10
C LYS A 173 0.86 15.18 -2.34
N ARG A 174 1.89 15.58 -3.10
CA ARG A 174 1.74 16.32 -4.36
C ARG A 174 0.90 15.54 -5.37
N ALA A 175 1.23 14.26 -5.58
CA ALA A 175 0.49 13.40 -6.51
C ALA A 175 -0.98 13.28 -6.11
N LEU A 176 -1.28 13.04 -4.82
CA LEU A 176 -2.66 12.99 -4.33
C LEU A 176 -3.42 14.31 -4.50
N LEU A 177 -2.77 15.46 -4.26
CA LEU A 177 -3.39 16.77 -4.47
C LEU A 177 -3.68 17.03 -5.96
N GLN A 178 -2.78 16.62 -6.86
CA GLN A 178 -2.99 16.72 -8.30
C GLN A 178 -4.15 15.83 -8.76
N GLN A 179 -4.15 14.56 -8.33
CA GLN A 179 -5.26 13.63 -8.58
C GLN A 179 -6.59 14.17 -8.05
N TYR A 180 -6.59 14.78 -6.86
CA TYR A 180 -7.78 15.42 -6.27
C TYR A 180 -8.35 16.50 -7.20
N VAL A 181 -7.50 17.42 -7.66
CA VAL A 181 -7.93 18.50 -8.57
C VAL A 181 -8.43 17.93 -9.90
N VAL A 182 -7.70 16.98 -10.48
CA VAL A 182 -8.09 16.32 -11.74
C VAL A 182 -9.46 15.65 -11.60
N LEU A 183 -9.67 14.88 -10.53
CA LEU A 183 -10.94 14.21 -10.27
C LEU A 183 -12.08 15.22 -10.05
N ARG A 184 -11.88 16.26 -9.22
CA ARG A 184 -12.90 17.31 -8.98
C ARG A 184 -13.29 18.09 -10.23
N ASN A 185 -12.39 18.13 -11.22
CA ASN A 185 -12.63 18.74 -12.53
C ASN A 185 -13.05 17.72 -13.61
N SER A 186 -13.39 16.50 -13.22
CA SER A 186 -13.89 15.45 -14.12
C SER A 186 -15.42 15.45 -14.21
N LYS A 187 -15.95 14.69 -15.18
CA LYS A 187 -17.39 14.40 -15.27
C LYS A 187 -17.86 13.35 -14.25
N GLU A 188 -16.95 12.70 -13.54
CA GLU A 188 -17.28 11.68 -12.53
C GLU A 188 -17.72 12.30 -11.19
N ILE A 189 -17.44 13.59 -10.99
CA ILE A 189 -17.78 14.32 -9.78
C ILE A 189 -19.02 15.18 -10.03
N THR A 190 -19.98 15.04 -9.13
CA THR A 190 -21.26 15.76 -9.13
C THR A 190 -21.42 16.58 -7.84
N GLU A 191 -22.41 17.46 -7.84
CA GLU A 191 -22.75 18.23 -6.64
C GLU A 191 -23.16 17.27 -5.50
N GLY A 192 -22.57 17.47 -4.31
CA GLY A 192 -22.76 16.59 -3.16
C GLY A 192 -21.69 15.49 -2.99
N ASP A 193 -20.86 15.23 -4.01
CA ASP A 193 -19.75 14.27 -3.88
C ASP A 193 -18.68 14.77 -2.91
N VAL A 194 -18.26 13.88 -2.03
CA VAL A 194 -17.17 14.09 -1.08
C VAL A 194 -15.96 13.28 -1.53
N VAL A 195 -14.88 13.98 -1.86
CA VAL A 195 -13.60 13.36 -2.25
C VAL A 195 -12.60 13.54 -1.11
N LYS A 196 -12.03 12.44 -0.63
CA LYS A 196 -10.97 12.42 0.40
C LYS A 196 -9.70 11.81 -0.18
N ILE A 197 -8.56 12.18 0.40
CA ILE A 197 -7.27 11.57 0.08
C ILE A 197 -6.74 10.82 1.29
N PHE A 198 -6.16 9.64 1.09
CA PHE A 198 -5.57 8.85 2.16
C PHE A 198 -4.18 8.35 1.82
N PHE A 199 -3.30 8.46 2.80
CA PHE A 199 -2.05 7.72 2.88
C PHE A 199 -2.26 6.43 3.67
N CYS A 200 -1.98 5.30 3.04
CA CYS A 200 -2.34 3.98 3.55
C CYS A 200 -1.11 3.08 3.74
N THR A 201 -1.07 2.36 4.88
CA THR A 201 -0.11 1.26 5.09
C THR A 201 -0.75 0.15 5.92
N ALA A 202 -0.45 -1.11 5.55
CA ALA A 202 -1.15 -2.27 6.09
C ALA A 202 -0.79 -2.63 7.54
N TYR A 203 0.28 -2.07 8.09
CA TYR A 203 0.69 -2.31 9.47
C TYR A 203 1.44 -1.12 10.07
N ASN A 204 1.43 -1.04 11.39
CA ASN A 204 2.19 -0.07 12.14
C ASN A 204 3.59 -0.64 12.47
N LYS A 205 4.64 -0.02 11.90
CA LYS A 205 6.03 -0.45 12.16
C LYS A 205 6.47 -0.33 13.63
N TYR A 206 5.77 0.47 14.43
CA TYR A 206 6.01 0.61 15.87
C TYR A 206 5.15 -0.35 16.71
N GLY A 207 4.34 -1.20 16.08
CA GLY A 207 3.33 -2.05 16.71
C GLY A 207 1.93 -1.46 16.64
N GLU A 208 0.92 -2.30 16.46
CA GLU A 208 -0.48 -1.88 16.18
C GLU A 208 -1.11 -1.06 17.31
N GLU A 209 -0.68 -1.27 18.54
CA GLU A 209 -1.17 -0.54 19.72
C GLU A 209 -0.34 0.73 20.01
N ALA A 210 0.77 0.94 19.29
CA ALA A 210 1.62 2.12 19.46
C ALA A 210 1.13 3.28 18.60
N ARG A 211 1.39 4.50 19.05
CA ARG A 211 1.17 5.69 18.21
C ARG A 211 2.11 5.64 17.00
N TRP A 212 1.58 5.88 15.82
CA TRP A 212 2.40 6.04 14.62
C TRP A 212 2.98 7.46 14.55
N THR A 213 4.31 7.58 14.53
CA THR A 213 5.01 8.86 14.71
C THR A 213 6.01 9.19 13.59
N GLN A 214 5.80 8.70 12.36
CA GLN A 214 6.71 9.03 11.26
C GLN A 214 6.57 10.52 10.90
N GLU A 215 7.47 11.32 11.46
CA GLU A 215 7.43 12.78 11.44
C GLU A 215 7.31 13.33 10.02
N ARG A 216 8.10 12.80 9.09
CA ARG A 216 8.13 13.29 7.71
C ARG A 216 6.82 13.04 6.96
N VAL A 217 6.09 11.96 7.24
CA VAL A 217 4.74 11.79 6.68
C VAL A 217 3.76 12.74 7.36
N ARG A 218 3.81 12.86 8.69
CA ARG A 218 2.95 13.78 9.47
C ARG A 218 3.22 15.26 9.19
N GLN A 219 4.33 15.58 8.54
CA GLN A 219 4.62 16.91 8.02
C GLN A 219 3.71 17.28 6.84
N PHE A 220 3.34 16.32 5.98
CA PHE A 220 2.57 16.56 4.75
C PHE A 220 1.14 16.00 4.79
N PHE A 221 0.88 15.04 5.68
CA PHE A 221 -0.42 14.39 5.84
C PHE A 221 -0.98 14.67 7.22
N SER A 222 -2.26 15.03 7.28
CA SER A 222 -2.98 15.20 8.54
C SER A 222 -3.33 13.84 9.16
N ASP A 223 -3.61 13.82 10.46
CA ASP A 223 -4.04 12.58 11.14
C ASP A 223 -5.34 12.01 10.54
N ASN A 224 -6.19 12.84 9.94
CA ASN A 224 -7.42 12.40 9.24
C ASN A 224 -7.15 11.75 7.87
N GLU A 225 -6.00 12.03 7.28
CA GLU A 225 -5.59 11.51 5.97
C GLU A 225 -4.76 10.22 6.10
N ILE A 226 -4.39 9.79 7.30
CA ILE A 226 -3.53 8.63 7.52
C ILE A 226 -4.39 7.42 7.91
N LYS A 227 -4.16 6.29 7.24
CA LYS A 227 -4.75 4.98 7.56
C LYS A 227 -3.63 3.95 7.71
N VAL A 228 -3.32 3.59 8.95
CA VAL A 228 -2.22 2.69 9.30
C VAL A 228 -2.79 1.47 10.02
N GLY A 229 -2.36 0.26 9.63
CA GLY A 229 -2.65 -0.96 10.37
C GLY A 229 -4.15 -1.19 10.56
N ARG A 230 -4.62 -1.15 11.81
CA ARG A 230 -6.04 -1.24 12.16
C ARG A 230 -6.95 -0.35 11.30
N ASP A 231 -6.63 0.94 11.18
CA ASP A 231 -7.46 1.89 10.44
C ASP A 231 -7.47 1.60 8.94
N PHE A 232 -6.35 1.10 8.42
CA PHE A 232 -6.23 0.66 7.03
C PHE A 232 -7.18 -0.51 6.75
N TRP A 233 -7.10 -1.59 7.53
CA TRP A 233 -7.93 -2.77 7.30
C TRP A 233 -9.41 -2.52 7.58
N ASN A 234 -9.72 -1.69 8.58
CA ASN A 234 -11.09 -1.26 8.85
C ASN A 234 -11.67 -0.46 7.68
N PHE A 235 -10.88 0.43 7.08
CA PHE A 235 -11.27 1.18 5.90
C PHE A 235 -11.52 0.26 4.69
N PHE A 236 -10.57 -0.60 4.31
CA PHE A 236 -10.74 -1.48 3.14
C PHE A 236 -11.89 -2.49 3.30
N CYS A 237 -12.15 -2.95 4.53
CA CYS A 237 -13.31 -3.81 4.83
C CYS A 237 -14.63 -3.03 4.98
N ASN A 238 -14.59 -1.69 4.96
CA ASN A 238 -15.71 -0.82 5.32
C ASN A 238 -16.40 -1.25 6.64
N SER A 239 -15.60 -1.61 7.65
CA SER A 239 -16.10 -2.17 8.91
C SER A 239 -15.10 -1.94 10.05
N GLN A 240 -15.61 -1.59 11.23
CA GLN A 240 -14.77 -1.44 12.43
C GLN A 240 -14.16 -2.76 12.93
N GLN A 241 -14.65 -3.89 12.44
CA GLN A 241 -14.14 -5.24 12.74
C GLN A 241 -13.19 -5.75 11.65
N GLY A 242 -12.91 -4.95 10.60
CA GLY A 242 -12.11 -5.37 9.45
C GLY A 242 -10.72 -5.86 9.81
N TYR A 243 -10.00 -5.11 10.65
CA TYR A 243 -8.68 -5.48 11.13
C TYR A 243 -8.68 -6.81 11.87
N GLU A 244 -9.60 -7.02 12.81
CA GLU A 244 -9.64 -8.27 13.59
C GLU A 244 -10.01 -9.47 12.70
N ALA A 245 -10.88 -9.29 11.70
CA ALA A 245 -11.19 -10.32 10.72
C ALA A 245 -9.96 -10.70 9.90
N VAL A 246 -9.25 -9.71 9.34
CA VAL A 246 -8.03 -9.91 8.55
C VAL A 246 -6.94 -10.58 9.37
N LYS A 247 -6.66 -10.05 10.57
CA LYS A 247 -5.65 -10.58 11.49
C LYS A 247 -5.95 -12.02 11.88
N SER A 248 -7.18 -12.31 12.32
CA SER A 248 -7.56 -13.65 12.76
C SER A 248 -7.44 -14.68 11.64
N SER A 249 -7.88 -14.31 10.43
CA SER A 249 -7.75 -15.18 9.27
C SER A 249 -6.29 -15.37 8.85
N TYR A 250 -5.49 -14.31 8.81
CA TYR A 250 -4.06 -14.42 8.48
C TYR A 250 -3.35 -15.34 9.46
N LEU A 251 -3.57 -15.19 10.77
CA LEU A 251 -2.95 -16.05 11.79
C LEU A 251 -3.39 -17.52 11.66
N LYS A 252 -4.67 -17.77 11.33
CA LYS A 252 -5.20 -19.10 11.06
C LYS A 252 -4.46 -19.78 9.90
N HIS A 253 -4.17 -19.04 8.83
CA HIS A 253 -3.59 -19.57 7.58
C HIS A 253 -2.08 -19.38 7.42
N ALA A 254 -1.41 -18.65 8.33
CA ALA A 254 0.02 -18.37 8.26
C ALA A 254 0.92 -19.62 8.25
N HIS A 255 0.39 -20.77 8.69
CA HIS A 255 1.10 -22.04 8.69
C HIS A 255 1.55 -22.47 7.28
N TYR A 256 0.78 -22.19 6.22
CA TYR A 256 1.18 -22.49 4.84
C TYR A 256 2.51 -21.83 4.47
N LEU A 257 2.64 -20.54 4.76
CA LEU A 257 3.87 -19.80 4.49
C LEU A 257 5.01 -20.25 5.40
N LYS A 258 4.74 -20.47 6.69
CA LYS A 258 5.74 -20.96 7.66
C LYS A 258 6.34 -22.30 7.22
N ASP A 259 5.52 -23.23 6.77
CA ASP A 259 5.96 -24.56 6.35
C ASP A 259 6.73 -24.49 5.04
N THR A 260 6.31 -23.64 4.10
CA THR A 260 7.08 -23.37 2.87
C THR A 260 8.46 -22.79 3.17
N LEU A 261 8.56 -21.79 4.04
CA LEU A 261 9.85 -21.17 4.37
C LEU A 261 10.82 -22.18 4.98
N LYS A 262 10.34 -23.06 5.88
CA LYS A 262 11.15 -24.15 6.43
C LYS A 262 11.67 -25.10 5.35
N LYS A 263 10.79 -25.54 4.44
CA LYS A 263 11.19 -26.42 3.32
C LYS A 263 12.26 -25.78 2.44
N ILE A 264 12.16 -24.48 2.17
CA ILE A 264 13.18 -23.78 1.37
C ILE A 264 14.50 -23.74 2.13
N VAL A 265 14.51 -23.41 3.42
CA VAL A 265 15.73 -23.39 4.23
C VAL A 265 16.37 -24.78 4.26
N GLU A 266 15.60 -25.82 4.56
CA GLU A 266 16.08 -27.22 4.58
C GLU A 266 16.71 -27.63 3.23
N TYR A 267 16.07 -27.27 2.11
CA TYR A 267 16.58 -27.58 0.77
C TYR A 267 17.97 -26.97 0.50
N PHE A 268 18.24 -25.76 0.99
CA PHE A 268 19.52 -25.08 0.77
C PHE A 268 20.59 -25.34 1.84
N SER A 269 20.19 -25.65 3.08
CA SER A 269 21.12 -26.00 4.16
C SER A 269 21.61 -27.46 4.08
N GLN A 270 20.90 -28.35 3.39
CA GLN A 270 21.29 -29.76 3.21
C GLN A 270 22.05 -30.06 1.91
N SER A 271 22.22 -29.07 1.02
CA SER A 271 23.00 -29.24 -0.20
C SER A 271 24.49 -29.15 0.13
N PRO A 272 25.27 -30.24 0.08
CA PRO A 272 26.68 -30.19 0.41
C PRO A 272 27.40 -29.26 -0.57
N SER A 273 28.29 -28.44 -0.03
CA SER A 273 29.24 -27.62 -0.78
C SER A 273 29.98 -28.51 -1.78
N SER A 274 29.56 -28.46 -3.05
CA SER A 274 30.28 -29.04 -4.18
C SER A 274 31.45 -28.15 -4.57
#